data_AF-A0A2V2U622-F1
#
_entry.id   AF-A0A2V2U622-F1
#
_cell.length_a   1.000
_cell.length_b   1.000
_cell.length_c   1.000
_cell.angle_alpha   90.00
_cell.angle_beta   90.00
_cell.angle_gamma   90.00
#
_symmetry.space_group_name_H-M   'P 1'
#
loop_
_entity.id
_entity.type
_entity.pdbx_description
1 polymer ?
#
loop_
_entity_poly.entity_id
_entity_poly.type
_entity_poly.pdbx_seq_one_letter_code
_entity_poly.pdbx_strand_id
1 'polypeptide(L)'
;MDSFLISAVIIPLIASSMVLGGLLSISILQLPTIRKNMRMQTEQEIYSRIMEARIRLENTETFTNMAKESPIFAERFTLVNTPEEYYTIMAFLDLIEFLFRLNKAKMVDTEVWSRWKITCKHDLDHPEIEKCMG
;
A
#
# COMPACT_ATOMS: atom_id res chain seq x y z
N MET A 1 26.37 -3.83 57.72
CA MET A 1 26.90 -3.79 56.34
C MET A 1 25.99 -4.55 55.38
N ASP A 2 25.41 -5.67 55.81
CA ASP A 2 24.60 -6.56 54.96
C ASP A 2 23.26 -5.96 54.50
N SER A 3 22.57 -5.19 55.35
CA SER A 3 21.29 -4.55 54.99
C SER A 3 21.44 -3.44 53.92
N PHE A 4 22.60 -2.77 53.89
CA PHE A 4 22.90 -1.76 52.87
C PHE A 4 23.17 -2.40 51.51
N LEU A 5 23.93 -3.50 51.46
CA LEU A 5 24.20 -4.24 50.21
C LEU A 5 22.92 -4.84 49.61
N ILE A 6 22.02 -5.37 50.45
CA ILE A 6 20.76 -5.94 50.00
C ILE A 6 19.84 -4.85 49.43
N SER A 7 19.65 -3.74 50.15
CA SER A 7 18.70 -2.70 49.75
C SER A 7 19.20 -1.75 48.66
N ALA A 8 20.49 -1.39 48.68
CA ALA A 8 21.04 -0.40 47.74
C ALA A 8 21.61 -1.01 46.45
N VAL A 9 21.90 -2.32 46.43
CA VAL A 9 22.56 -2.97 45.27
C VAL A 9 21.76 -4.14 44.73
N ILE A 10 21.38 -5.10 45.58
CA ILE A 10 20.71 -6.33 45.12
C ILE A 10 19.28 -6.07 44.66
N ILE A 11 18.48 -5.32 45.43
CA ILE A 11 17.08 -5.00 45.06
C ILE A 11 17.02 -4.20 43.73
N PRO A 12 17.80 -3.12 43.52
CA PRO A 12 17.81 -2.40 42.25
C PRO A 12 18.32 -3.24 41.07
N LEU A 13 19.26 -4.15 41.29
CA LEU A 13 19.80 -5.04 40.24
C LEU A 13 18.75 -6.08 39.79
N ILE A 14 18.02 -6.67 40.72
CA ILE A 14 16.91 -7.57 40.40
C ILE A 14 15.77 -6.80 39.73
N ALA A 15 15.39 -5.63 40.25
CA ALA A 15 14.34 -4.81 39.65
C ALA A 15 14.70 -4.38 38.21
N SER A 16 15.94 -3.94 37.97
CA SER A 16 16.41 -3.53 36.64
C SER A 16 16.49 -4.70 35.67
N SER A 17 16.97 -5.87 36.09
CA SER A 17 16.97 -7.08 35.25
C SER A 17 15.56 -7.58 34.91
N MET A 18 14.60 -7.46 35.84
CA MET A 18 13.18 -7.75 35.57
C MET A 18 12.57 -6.76 34.57
N VAL A 19 12.86 -5.46 34.69
CA VAL A 19 12.41 -4.44 33.74
C VAL A 19 13.02 -4.68 32.34
N LEU A 20 14.32 -4.93 32.27
CA LEU A 20 15.02 -5.23 31.01
C LEU A 20 14.49 -6.52 30.37
N GLY A 21 14.29 -7.57 31.17
CA GLY A 21 13.71 -8.83 30.72
C GLY A 21 12.27 -8.66 30.20
N GLY A 22 11.46 -7.84 30.87
CA GLY A 22 10.11 -7.48 30.41
C GLY A 22 10.12 -6.75 29.08
N LEU A 23 10.98 -5.74 28.92
CA LEU A 23 11.12 -4.97 27.67
C LEU A 23 11.64 -5.83 26.51
N LEU A 24 12.61 -6.70 26.77
CA LEU A 24 13.12 -7.65 25.77
C LEU A 24 12.04 -8.65 25.34
N SER A 25 11.24 -9.15 26.28
CA SER A 25 10.15 -10.08 25.99
C SER A 25 9.07 -9.43 25.12
N ILE A 26 8.66 -8.19 25.44
CA ILE A 26 7.72 -7.43 24.62
C ILE A 26 8.29 -7.19 23.22
N SER A 27 9.57 -6.85 23.12
CA SER A 27 10.24 -6.61 21.83
C SER A 27 10.31 -7.86 20.96
N ILE A 28 10.61 -9.03 21.55
CA ILE A 28 10.62 -10.32 20.84
C ILE A 28 9.20 -10.68 20.35
N LEU A 29 8.18 -10.45 21.18
CA LEU A 29 6.78 -10.71 20.82
C LEU A 29 6.29 -9.79 19.69
N GLN A 30 6.81 -8.56 19.59
CA GLN A 30 6.44 -7.59 18.54
C GLN A 30 7.25 -7.75 17.25
N LEU A 31 8.39 -8.43 17.28
CA LEU A 31 9.29 -8.59 16.13
C LEU A 31 8.61 -9.18 14.86
N PRO A 32 7.72 -10.19 14.95
CA PRO A 32 7.00 -10.71 13.78
C PRO A 32 6.10 -9.66 13.14
N THR A 33 5.41 -8.85 13.96
CA THR A 33 4.53 -7.77 13.51
C THR A 33 5.33 -6.68 12.79
N ILE A 34 6.49 -6.29 13.37
CA ILE A 34 7.39 -5.30 12.74
C ILE A 34 7.91 -5.81 11.40
N ARG A 35 8.36 -7.08 11.33
CA ARG A 35 8.83 -7.68 10.06
C ARG A 35 7.73 -7.73 9.00
N LYS A 36 6.51 -8.10 9.39
CA LYS A 36 5.37 -8.14 8.48
C LYS A 36 5.04 -6.73 7.96
N ASN A 37 5.03 -5.73 8.84
CA ASN A 37 4.74 -4.35 8.46
C ASN A 37 5.83 -3.78 7.54
N MET A 38 7.11 -4.02 7.82
CA MET A 38 8.21 -3.61 6.95
C MET A 38 8.11 -4.25 5.56
N ARG A 39 7.85 -5.58 5.49
CA ARG A 39 7.65 -6.26 4.20
C ARG A 39 6.49 -5.64 3.41
N MET A 40 5.37 -5.38 4.08
CA MET A 40 4.20 -4.78 3.45
C MET A 40 4.48 -3.35 2.94
N GLN A 41 5.22 -2.56 3.70
CA GLN A 41 5.68 -1.22 3.26
C GLN A 41 6.61 -1.32 2.04
N THR A 42 7.55 -2.27 2.04
CA THR A 42 8.42 -2.49 0.87
C THR A 42 7.62 -2.93 -0.36
N GLU A 43 6.64 -3.82 -0.20
CA GLU A 43 5.77 -4.25 -1.31
C GLU A 43 4.98 -3.05 -1.88
N GLN A 44 4.49 -2.15 -1.03
CA GLN A 44 3.78 -0.94 -1.46
C GLN A 44 4.70 0.07 -2.17
N GLU A 45 5.92 0.26 -1.66
CA GLU A 45 6.90 1.14 -2.29
C GLU A 45 7.34 0.62 -3.66
N ILE A 46 7.52 -0.71 -3.79
CA ILE A 46 7.81 -1.34 -5.08
C ILE A 46 6.63 -1.13 -6.02
N TYR A 47 5.39 -1.34 -5.55
CA TYR A 47 4.19 -1.14 -6.34
C TYR A 47 4.07 0.29 -6.85
N SER A 48 4.27 1.30 -5.99
CA SER A 48 4.19 2.71 -6.39
C SER A 48 5.26 3.06 -7.42
N ARG A 49 6.49 2.55 -7.28
CA ARG A 49 7.58 2.77 -8.25
C ARG A 49 7.31 2.12 -9.60
N ILE A 50 6.75 0.91 -9.61
CA ILE A 50 6.36 0.23 -10.85
C ILE A 50 5.23 1.01 -11.54
N MET A 51 4.24 1.47 -10.78
CA MET A 51 3.13 2.28 -11.31
C MET A 51 3.64 3.59 -11.92
N GLU A 52 4.52 4.30 -11.23
CA GLU A 52 5.13 5.53 -11.73
C GLU A 52 5.92 5.29 -13.03
N ALA A 53 6.69 4.20 -13.09
CA ALA A 53 7.42 3.82 -14.29
C ALA A 53 6.47 3.49 -15.46
N ARG A 54 5.35 2.79 -15.20
CA ARG A 54 4.32 2.49 -16.19
C ARG A 54 3.70 3.78 -16.74
N ILE A 55 3.21 4.67 -15.89
CA ILE A 55 2.62 5.95 -16.29
C ILE A 55 3.59 6.75 -17.16
N ARG A 56 4.87 6.80 -16.77
CA ARG A 56 5.91 7.50 -17.54
C ARG A 56 6.10 6.91 -18.94
N LEU A 57 6.02 5.58 -19.08
CA LEU A 57 6.12 4.91 -20.38
C LEU A 57 4.87 5.14 -21.23
N GLU A 58 3.68 5.01 -20.64
CA GLU A 58 2.39 5.20 -21.30
C GLU A 58 2.22 6.62 -21.86
N ASN A 59 2.77 7.61 -21.16
CA ASN A 59 2.79 9.01 -21.60
C ASN A 59 3.77 9.30 -22.75
N THR A 60 4.41 8.28 -23.33
CA THR A 60 5.26 8.47 -24.52
C THR A 60 4.53 8.11 -25.81
N GLU A 61 4.80 8.90 -26.86
CA GLU A 61 4.28 8.61 -28.20
C GLU A 61 4.78 7.27 -28.72
N THR A 62 6.06 6.93 -28.45
CA THR A 62 6.67 5.65 -28.84
C THR A 62 5.90 4.46 -28.27
N PHE A 63 5.60 4.47 -26.97
CA PHE A 63 4.81 3.40 -26.36
C PHE A 63 3.41 3.32 -26.96
N THR A 64 2.75 4.47 -27.12
CA THR A 64 1.39 4.52 -27.69
C THR A 64 1.35 3.98 -29.13
N ASN A 65 2.37 4.26 -29.94
CA ASN A 65 2.45 3.75 -31.30
C ASN A 65 2.69 2.23 -31.31
N MET A 66 3.58 1.71 -30.45
CA MET A 66 3.76 0.27 -30.28
C MET A 66 2.49 -0.42 -29.75
N ALA A 67 1.78 0.22 -28.82
CA ALA A 67 0.55 -0.31 -28.24
C ALA A 67 -0.54 -0.45 -29.31
N LYS A 68 -0.68 0.52 -30.22
CA LYS A 68 -1.65 0.44 -31.33
C LYS A 68 -1.43 -0.76 -32.26
N GLU A 69 -0.21 -1.27 -32.36
CA GLU A 69 0.11 -2.46 -33.15
C GLU A 69 -0.37 -3.76 -32.46
N SER A 70 -0.62 -3.72 -31.16
CA SER A 70 -1.16 -4.85 -30.41
C SER A 70 -2.68 -4.94 -30.60
N PRO A 71 -3.22 -6.09 -31.04
CA PRO A 71 -4.68 -6.27 -31.19
C PRO A 71 -5.46 -6.00 -29.90
N ILE A 72 -4.85 -6.33 -28.76
CA ILE A 72 -5.45 -6.13 -27.43
C ILE A 72 -5.64 -4.65 -27.15
N PHE A 73 -4.60 -3.84 -27.33
CA PHE A 73 -4.69 -2.40 -27.07
C PHE A 73 -5.50 -1.67 -28.15
N ALA A 74 -5.43 -2.14 -29.41
CA ALA A 74 -6.23 -1.59 -30.49
C ALA A 74 -7.73 -1.68 -30.18
N GLU A 75 -8.22 -2.84 -29.74
CA GLU A 75 -9.61 -3.01 -29.30
C GLU A 75 -9.93 -2.08 -28.12
N ARG A 76 -9.06 -2.01 -27.13
CA ARG A 76 -9.26 -1.18 -25.93
C ARG A 76 -9.31 0.32 -26.23
N PHE A 77 -8.50 0.80 -27.16
CA PHE A 77 -8.53 2.20 -27.59
C PHE A 77 -9.79 2.56 -28.37
N THR A 78 -10.53 1.60 -28.92
CA THR A 78 -11.83 1.90 -29.55
C THR A 78 -12.92 2.27 -28.54
N LEU A 79 -12.70 2.00 -27.26
CA LEU A 79 -13.66 2.26 -26.18
C LEU A 79 -13.68 3.73 -25.72
N VAL A 80 -12.66 4.50 -26.11
CA VAL A 80 -12.41 5.88 -25.68
C VAL A 80 -12.08 6.77 -26.88
N ASN A 81 -12.04 8.09 -26.68
CA ASN A 81 -11.77 9.03 -27.76
C ASN A 81 -10.29 9.12 -28.10
N THR A 82 -9.41 8.96 -27.10
CA THR A 82 -7.95 8.99 -27.28
C THR A 82 -7.25 7.89 -26.47
N PRO A 83 -6.09 7.38 -26.92
CA PRO A 83 -5.30 6.44 -26.12
C PRO A 83 -4.92 6.98 -24.73
N GLU A 84 -4.72 8.30 -24.61
CA GLU A 84 -4.41 8.97 -23.34
C GLU A 84 -5.58 8.90 -22.34
N GLU A 85 -6.82 9.01 -22.83
CA GLU A 85 -8.03 8.82 -22.03
C GLU A 85 -8.09 7.38 -21.49
N TYR A 86 -7.76 6.37 -22.30
CA TYR A 86 -7.67 4.99 -21.84
C TYR A 86 -6.62 4.81 -20.73
N TYR A 87 -5.40 5.32 -20.92
CA TYR A 87 -4.35 5.20 -19.90
C TYR A 87 -4.72 5.92 -18.60
N THR A 88 -5.39 7.06 -18.70
CA THR A 88 -5.92 7.79 -17.54
C THR A 88 -6.94 6.95 -16.79
N ILE A 89 -7.87 6.32 -17.49
CA ILE A 89 -8.86 5.40 -16.89
C ILE A 89 -8.17 4.22 -16.23
N MET A 90 -7.19 3.60 -16.88
CA MET A 90 -6.45 2.47 -16.30
C MET A 90 -5.67 2.86 -15.05
N ALA A 91 -4.97 4.00 -15.06
CA ALA A 91 -4.27 4.52 -13.87
C ALA A 91 -5.25 4.79 -12.72
N PHE A 92 -6.46 5.25 -13.04
CA PHE A 92 -7.51 5.46 -12.05
C PHE A 92 -8.05 4.15 -11.45
N LEU A 93 -8.27 3.12 -12.28
CA LEU A 93 -8.62 1.77 -11.82
C LEU A 93 -7.54 1.17 -10.91
N ASP A 94 -6.28 1.30 -11.31
CA ASP A 94 -5.12 0.83 -10.53
C ASP A 94 -5.05 1.52 -9.14
N LEU A 95 -5.38 2.82 -9.09
CA LEU A 95 -5.46 3.58 -7.85
C LEU A 95 -6.59 3.06 -6.95
N ILE A 96 -7.79 2.86 -7.50
CA ILE A 96 -8.92 2.30 -6.74
C ILE A 96 -8.54 0.93 -6.18
N GLU A 97 -7.97 0.04 -6.99
CA GLU A 97 -7.53 -1.28 -6.52
C GLU A 97 -6.53 -1.16 -5.36
N PHE A 98 -5.55 -0.26 -5.49
CA PHE A 98 -4.58 0.00 -4.44
C PHE A 98 -5.26 0.46 -3.13
N LEU A 99 -6.23 1.37 -3.20
CA LEU A 99 -6.99 1.82 -2.02
C LEU A 99 -7.74 0.67 -1.35
N PHE A 100 -8.38 -0.22 -2.12
CA PHE A 100 -9.03 -1.42 -1.58
C PHE A 100 -8.03 -2.37 -0.90
N ARG A 101 -6.83 -2.53 -1.46
CA ARG A 101 -5.74 -3.33 -0.86
C ARG A 101 -5.25 -2.71 0.45
N LEU A 102 -5.08 -1.40 0.52
CA LEU A 102 -4.71 -0.69 1.75
C LEU A 102 -5.75 -0.89 2.86
N ASN A 103 -7.04 -0.78 2.52
CA ASN A 103 -8.11 -1.04 3.47
C ASN A 103 -8.11 -2.51 3.96
N LYS A 104 -7.94 -3.49 3.05
CA LYS A 104 -7.82 -4.91 3.41
C LYS A 104 -6.63 -5.17 4.35
N ALA A 105 -5.56 -4.41 4.19
CA ALA A 105 -4.37 -4.44 5.05
C ALA A 105 -4.56 -3.72 6.40
N LYS A 106 -5.73 -3.12 6.66
CA LYS A 106 -6.03 -2.30 7.85
C LYS A 106 -5.08 -1.10 8.01
N MET A 107 -4.70 -0.51 6.87
CA MET A 107 -3.80 0.66 6.82
C MET A 107 -4.52 1.98 6.58
N VAL A 108 -5.84 1.95 6.45
CA VAL A 108 -6.68 3.13 6.27
C VAL A 108 -7.61 3.23 7.46
N ASP A 109 -7.75 4.44 7.99
CA ASP A 109 -8.74 4.74 9.02
C ASP A 109 -10.16 4.43 8.53
N THR A 110 -11.03 3.96 9.43
CA THR A 110 -12.38 3.50 9.06
C THR A 110 -13.29 4.62 8.55
N GLU A 111 -13.15 5.83 9.07
CA GLU A 111 -13.93 6.99 8.64
C GLU A 111 -13.47 7.45 7.25
N VAL A 112 -12.14 7.52 7.07
CA VAL A 112 -11.51 7.83 5.77
C VAL A 112 -11.93 6.81 4.72
N TRP A 113 -11.86 5.52 5.04
CA TRP A 113 -12.27 4.44 4.14
C TRP A 113 -13.75 4.54 3.76
N SER A 114 -14.63 4.84 4.72
CA SER A 114 -16.07 4.99 4.47
C SER A 114 -16.34 6.03 3.38
N ARG A 115 -15.71 7.21 3.50
CA ARG A 115 -15.81 8.28 2.51
C ARG A 115 -15.25 7.86 1.15
N TRP A 116 -14.03 7.33 1.12
CA TRP A 116 -13.38 6.91 -0.12
C TRP A 116 -14.12 5.80 -0.84
N LYS A 117 -14.71 4.86 -0.11
CA LYS A 117 -15.51 3.77 -0.68
C LYS A 117 -16.74 4.30 -1.43
N ILE A 118 -17.38 5.36 -0.95
CA ILE A 118 -18.51 5.99 -1.64
C ILE A 118 -18.02 6.63 -2.94
N THR A 119 -16.93 7.39 -2.88
CA THR A 119 -16.31 8.02 -4.06
C THR A 119 -15.88 6.97 -5.10
N CYS A 120 -15.13 5.95 -4.70
CA CYS A 120 -14.70 4.89 -5.60
C CYS A 120 -15.88 4.18 -6.28
N LYS A 121 -17.00 3.96 -5.58
CA LYS A 121 -18.19 3.36 -6.19
C LYS A 121 -18.79 4.28 -7.24
N HIS A 122 -18.99 5.55 -6.90
CA HIS A 122 -19.52 6.53 -7.84
C HIS A 122 -18.65 6.65 -9.08
N ASP A 123 -17.33 6.64 -8.90
CA ASP A 123 -16.40 6.78 -10.03
C ASP A 123 -16.35 5.50 -10.88
N LEU A 124 -16.49 4.31 -10.29
CA LEU A 124 -16.61 3.05 -11.03
C LEU A 124 -17.90 2.96 -11.85
N ASP A 125 -18.96 3.67 -11.44
CA ASP A 125 -20.24 3.76 -12.17
C ASP A 125 -20.17 4.74 -13.36
N HIS A 126 -19.02 5.37 -13.62
CA HIS A 126 -18.85 6.28 -14.77
C HIS A 126 -18.85 5.49 -16.10
N PRO A 127 -19.63 5.89 -17.13
CA PRO A 127 -19.83 5.08 -18.34
C PRO A 127 -18.54 4.71 -19.09
N GLU A 128 -17.58 5.62 -19.16
CA GLU A 128 -16.28 5.42 -19.80
C GLU A 128 -15.40 4.45 -19.02
N ILE A 129 -15.45 4.50 -17.68
CA ILE A 129 -14.73 3.56 -16.81
C ILE A 129 -15.37 2.17 -16.95
N GLU A 130 -16.70 2.09 -16.94
CA GLU A 130 -17.45 0.84 -17.12
C GLU A 130 -17.09 0.12 -18.43
N LYS A 131 -17.01 0.86 -19.54
CA LYS A 131 -16.57 0.29 -20.83
C LYS A 131 -15.18 -0.33 -20.76
N CYS A 132 -14.26 0.30 -20.05
CA CYS A 132 -12.88 -0.17 -19.95
C CYS A 132 -12.68 -1.37 -18.99
N MET A 133 -13.66 -1.67 -18.13
CA MET A 133 -13.59 -2.80 -17.18
C MET A 133 -13.93 -4.17 -17.80
N GLY A 134 -14.59 -4.21 -18.97
CA GLY A 134 -15.14 -5.42 -19.61
C GLY A 134 -14.14 -6.27 -20.39
#